data_AF-A0A7Z9G3R4-F1
#
_entry.id   AF-A0A7Z9G3R4-F1
#
_cell.length_a   1.000
_cell.length_b   1.000
_cell.length_c   1.000
_cell.angle_alpha   90.00
_cell.angle_beta   90.00
_cell.angle_gamma   90.00
#
_symmetry.space_group_name_H-M   'P 1'
#
loop_
_entity.id
_entity.type
_entity.pdbx_description
1 polymer ?
#
loop_
_entity_poly.entity_id
_entity_poly.type
_entity_poly.pdbx_seq_one_letter_code
_entity_poly.pdbx_strand_id
1 'polypeptide(L)'
;MSVDFKTFQAVVAHILDYKFPVLVRGRHGVGKSEVVYQIAADRNLPVVERRASQMTEGDLLGLPDTCDTAISGRKATTWNAPDWLVTACEQPGVLFLDEVDR
;
A
#
# COMPACT_ATOMS: atom_id res chain seq x y z
N MET A 1 -24.87 2.53 -2.15
CA MET A 1 -25.08 1.46 -3.14
C MET A 1 -24.00 0.43 -2.92
N SER A 2 -24.35 -0.83 -2.62
CA SER A 2 -23.38 -1.91 -2.44
C SER A 2 -23.17 -2.62 -3.78
N VAL A 3 -21.91 -2.89 -4.12
CA VAL A 3 -21.52 -3.65 -5.31
C VAL A 3 -21.17 -5.07 -4.87
N ASP A 4 -21.68 -6.09 -5.54
CA ASP A 4 -21.30 -7.48 -5.28
C ASP A 4 -19.90 -7.79 -5.82
N PHE A 5 -19.28 -8.88 -5.38
CA PHE A 5 -17.90 -9.21 -5.77
C PHE A 5 -17.72 -9.49 -7.26
N LYS A 6 -18.72 -10.07 -7.93
CA LYS A 6 -18.65 -10.34 -9.36
C LYS A 6 -18.61 -9.03 -10.14
N THR A 7 -19.48 -8.09 -9.78
CA THR A 7 -19.51 -6.75 -10.37
C THR A 7 -18.23 -5.97 -10.02
N PHE A 8 -17.74 -6.07 -8.79
CA PHE A 8 -16.49 -5.44 -8.38
C PHE A 8 -15.29 -5.93 -9.20
N GLN A 9 -15.11 -7.25 -9.37
CA GLN A 9 -14.01 -7.81 -10.15
C GLN A 9 -14.03 -7.35 -11.60
N ALA A 10 -15.22 -7.23 -12.21
CA ALA A 10 -15.34 -6.73 -13.58
C ALA A 10 -14.90 -5.26 -13.72
N VAL A 11 -15.20 -4.41 -12.72
CA VAL A 11 -14.89 -2.97 -12.77
C VAL A 11 -13.46 -2.67 -12.33
N VAL A 12 -12.99 -3.33 -11.26
CA VAL A 12 -11.68 -3.06 -10.65
C VAL A 12 -10.53 -3.35 -11.60
N ALA A 13 -10.71 -4.29 -12.53
CA ALA A 13 -9.73 -4.59 -13.58
C ALA A 13 -9.32 -3.32 -14.33
N HIS A 14 -10.31 -2.61 -14.88
CA HIS A 14 -10.11 -1.38 -15.65
C HIS A 14 -9.46 -0.27 -14.82
N ILE A 15 -9.87 -0.09 -13.56
CA ILE A 15 -9.31 0.95 -12.68
C ILE A 15 -7.82 0.72 -12.43
N LEU A 16 -7.46 -0.54 -12.18
CA LEU A 16 -6.08 -0.94 -11.91
C LEU A 16 -5.21 -0.91 -13.16
N ASP A 17 -5.76 -1.16 -14.35
CA ASP A 17 -5.02 -1.03 -15.62
C ASP A 17 -4.61 0.44 -15.88
N TYR A 18 -5.43 1.40 -15.45
CA TYR A 18 -5.09 2.83 -15.43
C TYR A 18 -4.31 3.27 -14.18
N LYS A 19 -3.92 2.33 -13.31
CA LYS A 19 -3.09 2.56 -12.10
C LYS A 19 -3.71 3.52 -11.09
N PHE A 20 -5.04 3.59 -11.02
CA PHE A 20 -5.71 4.34 -9.96
C PHE A 20 -5.82 3.51 -8.67
N PRO A 21 -5.63 4.13 -7.49
CA PRO A 21 -5.79 3.43 -6.22
C PRO A 21 -7.25 3.04 -5.99
N VAL A 22 -7.47 1.90 -5.34
CA VAL A 22 -8.80 1.35 -5.05
C VAL A 22 -8.98 1.22 -3.55
N LEU A 23 -10.05 1.83 -3.02
CA LEU A 23 -10.48 1.66 -1.64
C LEU A 23 -11.65 0.66 -1.58
N VAL A 24 -11.45 -0.47 -0.89
CA VAL A 24 -12.49 -1.48 -0.70
C VAL A 24 -13.15 -1.32 0.67
N ARG A 25 -14.41 -0.90 0.70
CA ARG A 25 -15.21 -0.81 1.94
C ARG A 25 -16.33 -1.83 1.95
N GLY A 26 -16.55 -2.44 3.11
CA GLY A 26 -17.56 -3.48 3.30
C GLY A 26 -17.55 -3.99 4.73
N ARG A 27 -18.59 -4.75 5.10
CA ARG A 27 -18.77 -5.30 6.46
C ARG A 27 -17.56 -6.16 6.88
N HIS A 28 -17.38 -6.35 8.18
CA HIS A 28 -16.35 -7.25 8.69
C HIS A 28 -16.63 -8.69 8.23
N GLY A 29 -15.58 -9.46 7.93
CA GLY A 29 -15.69 -10.88 7.53
C GLY A 29 -16.23 -11.17 6.12
N VAL A 30 -16.48 -10.16 5.28
CA VAL A 30 -17.03 -10.40 3.92
C VAL A 30 -16.00 -10.90 2.89
N GLY A 31 -14.72 -11.01 3.24
CA GLY A 31 -13.66 -11.44 2.31
C GLY A 31 -13.01 -10.30 1.50
N LYS A 32 -12.94 -9.08 2.05
CA LYS A 32 -12.30 -7.93 1.36
C LYS A 32 -10.84 -8.21 1.00
N SER A 33 -10.05 -8.66 1.99
CA SER A 33 -8.62 -8.97 1.81
C SER A 33 -8.43 -10.12 0.83
N GLU A 34 -9.29 -11.14 0.88
CA GLU A 34 -9.26 -12.29 -0.03
C GLU A 34 -9.36 -11.87 -1.50
N VAL A 35 -10.25 -10.93 -1.82
CA VAL A 35 -10.38 -10.42 -3.18
C VAL A 35 -9.13 -9.69 -3.66
N VAL A 36 -8.40 -9.02 -2.77
CA VAL A 36 -7.12 -8.39 -3.13
C VAL A 36 -6.08 -9.45 -3.49
N TYR A 37 -6.00 -10.55 -2.71
CA TYR A 37 -5.08 -11.66 -3.00
C TYR A 37 -5.44 -12.37 -4.31
N GLN A 38 -6.72 -12.60 -4.58
CA GLN A 38 -7.19 -13.17 -5.85
C GLN A 38 -6.77 -12.30 -7.03
N ILE A 39 -7.01 -10.99 -6.95
CA ILE A 39 -6.62 -10.04 -7.99
C ILE A 39 -5.11 -10.04 -8.23
N ALA A 40 -4.30 -10.15 -7.18
CA ALA A 40 -2.84 -10.22 -7.29
C ALA A 40 -2.39 -11.54 -7.93
N ALA A 41 -3.00 -12.66 -7.53
CA ALA A 41 -2.74 -13.98 -8.10
C ALA A 41 -3.11 -14.04 -9.60
N ASP A 42 -4.28 -13.52 -9.98
CA ASP A 42 -4.74 -13.46 -11.38
C ASP A 42 -3.80 -12.62 -12.27
N ARG A 43 -3.17 -11.59 -11.68
CA ARG A 43 -2.17 -10.76 -12.35
C ARG A 43 -0.74 -11.26 -12.23
N ASN A 44 -0.51 -12.36 -11.52
CA ASN A 44 0.82 -12.89 -11.22
C ASN A 44 1.76 -11.82 -10.62
N LEU A 45 1.24 -11.04 -9.67
CA LEU A 45 1.97 -9.97 -8.98
C LEU A 45 2.16 -10.33 -7.50
N PRO A 46 3.34 -10.05 -6.91
CA PRO A 46 3.54 -10.18 -5.46
C PRO A 46 2.70 -9.13 -4.71
N VAL A 47 2.31 -9.46 -3.49
CA VAL A 47 1.59 -8.54 -2.60
C VAL A 47 2.53 -8.02 -1.53
N VAL A 48 2.68 -6.69 -1.47
CA VAL A 48 3.31 -5.99 -0.34
C VAL A 48 2.19 -5.56 0.60
N GLU A 49 1.96 -6.36 1.64
CA GLU A 49 0.88 -6.13 2.59
C GLU A 49 1.36 -5.35 3.80
N ARG A 50 0.61 -4.31 4.20
CA ARG A 50 0.85 -3.57 5.44
C ARG A 50 -0.47 -3.34 6.18
N ARG A 51 -0.48 -3.71 7.47
CA ARG A 51 -1.59 -3.42 8.40
C ARG A 51 -1.42 -1.99 8.90
N ALA A 52 -2.05 -1.03 8.24
CA ALA A 52 -1.88 0.39 8.52
C ALA A 52 -2.21 0.73 9.99
N SER A 53 -3.22 0.07 10.57
CA SER A 53 -3.61 0.20 11.98
C SER A 53 -2.51 -0.17 13.00
N GLN A 54 -1.52 -0.95 12.58
CA GLN A 54 -0.45 -1.46 13.44
C GLN A 54 0.88 -0.75 13.22
N MET A 55 0.96 0.13 12.22
CA MET A 55 2.19 0.85 11.89
C MET A 55 2.36 2.06 12.80
N THR A 56 3.57 2.24 13.30
CA THR A 56 3.98 3.46 13.99
C THR A 56 4.38 4.54 12.99
N GLU A 57 4.53 5.78 13.45
CA GLU A 57 5.00 6.88 12.59
C GLU A 57 6.39 6.58 11.99
N GLY A 58 7.25 5.86 12.74
CA GLY A 58 8.56 5.44 12.27
C GLY A 58 8.49 4.43 11.13
N ASP A 59 7.51 3.52 11.13
CA ASP A 59 7.32 2.52 10.06
C ASP A 59 6.83 3.14 8.75
N LEU A 60 6.22 4.33 8.82
CA LEU A 60 5.74 5.10 7.69
C LEU A 60 6.79 6.08 7.17
N LEU A 61 7.51 6.77 8.08
CA LEU A 61 8.52 7.76 7.73
C LEU A 61 9.86 7.12 7.34
N GLY A 62 10.19 6.00 7.99
CA GLY A 62 11.48 5.34 7.90
C GLY A 62 12.49 5.87 8.94
N LEU A 63 13.78 5.65 8.69
CA LEU A 63 14.85 5.97 9.64
C LEU A 63 15.74 7.10 9.14
N PRO A 64 16.37 7.86 10.07
CA PRO A 64 17.36 8.86 9.71
C PRO A 64 18.46 8.26 8.85
N ASP A 65 18.76 8.91 7.74
CA ASP A 65 19.93 8.60 6.95
C ASP A 65 21.21 9.05 7.68
N THR A 66 22.30 8.35 7.40
CA THR A 66 23.62 8.59 8.01
C THR A 66 24.43 9.66 7.29
N CYS A 67 23.93 10.19 6.18
CA CYS A 67 24.61 11.23 5.41
C CYS A 67 24.68 12.56 6.18
N ASP A 68 25.88 13.15 6.23
CA ASP A 68 26.09 14.50 6.78
C ASP A 68 25.38 15.54 5.89
N THR A 69 24.22 16.02 6.34
CA THR A 69 23.43 17.05 5.66
C THR A 69 23.40 18.33 6.49
N ALA A 70 23.54 19.49 5.84
CA ALA A 70 23.40 20.78 6.49
C ALA A 70 22.62 21.77 5.61
N ILE A 71 21.67 22.48 6.22
CA ILE A 71 20.90 23.55 5.57
C ILE A 71 21.29 24.86 6.22
N SER A 72 21.84 25.79 5.43
CA SER A 72 22.31 27.10 5.92
C SER A 72 23.31 26.99 7.10
N GLY A 73 24.21 26.01 7.06
CA GLY A 73 25.22 25.79 8.09
C GLY A 73 24.74 25.07 9.35
N ARG A 74 23.46 24.68 9.44
CA ARG A 74 22.92 23.89 10.55
C ARG A 74 22.81 22.41 10.17
N LYS A 75 23.30 21.50 11.03
CA LYS A 75 23.13 20.05 10.85
C LYS A 75 21.65 19.69 10.73
N ALA A 76 21.34 18.82 9.78
CA ALA A 76 20.02 18.31 9.46
C ALA A 76 20.09 16.81 9.15
N THR A 77 18.95 16.14 9.25
CA THR A 77 18.78 14.72 8.92
C THR A 77 17.89 14.62 7.67
N THR A 78 18.28 13.76 6.74
CA THR A 78 17.42 13.22 5.68
C THR A 78 16.85 11.87 6.14
N TRP A 79 15.74 11.43 5.57
CA TRP A 79 15.07 10.19 5.98
C TRP A 79 15.11 9.17 4.85
N ASN A 80 15.54 7.94 5.17
CA ASN A 80 15.45 6.81 4.27
C ASN A 80 14.05 6.21 4.35
N ALA A 81 13.37 6.12 3.21
CA ALA A 81 12.06 5.48 3.12
C ALA A 81 12.13 4.01 3.59
N PRO A 82 11.06 3.50 4.21
CA PRO A 82 11.03 2.11 4.64
C PRO A 82 11.09 1.17 3.42
N ASP A 83 11.73 0.01 3.62
CA ASP A 83 12.00 -0.98 2.59
C ASP A 83 10.76 -1.38 1.77
N TRP A 84 9.61 -1.50 2.42
CA TRP A 84 8.35 -1.90 1.81
C TRP A 84 7.80 -0.85 0.84
N LEU A 85 8.00 0.42 1.15
CA LEU A 85 7.57 1.52 0.29
C LEU A 85 8.46 1.59 -0.93
N VAL A 86 9.78 1.48 -0.73
CA VAL A 86 10.74 1.41 -1.84
C VAL A 86 10.45 0.21 -2.72
N THR A 87 10.19 -0.96 -2.13
CA THR A 87 9.81 -2.18 -2.87
C THR A 87 8.53 -1.96 -3.69
N ALA A 88 7.50 -1.36 -3.11
CA ALA A 88 6.23 -1.09 -3.80
C ALA A 88 6.35 -0.04 -4.92
N CYS A 89 7.32 0.88 -4.83
CA CYS A 89 7.57 1.90 -5.85
C CYS A 89 8.47 1.39 -6.99
N GLU A 90 9.45 0.55 -6.68
CA GLU A 90 10.51 0.15 -7.62
C GLU A 90 10.28 -1.23 -8.24
N GLN A 91 9.43 -2.08 -7.63
CA GLN A 91 9.16 -3.44 -8.11
C GLN A 91 7.68 -3.59 -8.54
N PRO A 92 7.39 -4.35 -9.60
CA PRO A 92 6.02 -4.68 -9.96
C PRO A 92 5.34 -5.46 -8.83
N GLY A 93 4.21 -4.95 -8.33
CA GLY A 93 3.48 -5.59 -7.25
C GLY A 93 2.17 -4.89 -6.91
N VAL A 94 1.42 -5.50 -5.99
CA VAL A 94 0.23 -4.92 -5.39
C VAL A 94 0.57 -4.46 -3.98
N LEU A 95 0.57 -3.14 -3.75
CA LEU A 95 0.61 -2.59 -2.40
C LEU A 95 -0.77 -2.66 -1.77
N PHE A 96 -0.93 -3.46 -0.72
CA PHE A 96 -2.18 -3.61 0.00
C PHE A 96 -2.07 -3.04 1.41
N LEU A 97 -2.76 -1.91 1.63
CA LEU A 97 -2.91 -1.29 2.94
C LEU A 97 -4.23 -1.77 3.56
N ASP A 98 -4.14 -2.59 4.60
CA ASP A 98 -5.32 -3.12 5.30
C ASP A 98 -5.55 -2.39 6.63
N GLU A 99 -6.79 -2.42 7.11
CA GLU A 99 -7.23 -1.76 8.35
C GLU A 99 -6.86 -0.25 8.43
N VAL A 100 -6.97 0.48 7.32
CA VAL A 100 -6.62 1.92 7.26
C VAL A 100 -7.57 2.80 8.12
N ASP A 101 -8.78 2.31 8.42
CA ASP A 101 -9.85 3.06 9.08
C ASP A 101 -10.04 2.71 10.58
N ARG A 102 -9.03 2.10 11.21
CA ARG A 102 -9.11 1.66 12.61
C ARG A 102 -8.70 2.73 13.61
#